data_AF-A0A9N8E6U0-F1
#
_entry.id   AF-A0A9N8E6U0-F1
#
_cell.length_a   1.000
_cell.length_b   1.000
_cell.length_c   1.000
_cell.angle_alpha   90.00
_cell.angle_beta   90.00
_cell.angle_gamma   90.00
#
_symmetry.space_group_name_H-M   'P 1'
#
loop_
_entity.id
_entity.type
_entity.pdbx_description
1 polymer ?
#
loop_
_entity_poly.entity_id
_entity_poly.type
_entity_poly.pdbx_seq_one_letter_code
_entity_poly.pdbx_strand_id
1 'polypeptide(L)'
;MGATESKEEIVAENTEPKFEPPENDYQLVFEAIKALEYTLMASFESSGDCLHEMIATTNRKLPMDLIVDMRALATTRNNMAHEYSCDKLEDREDFIEKYKRVTTRLNEEIKRNKEEDEQFYSEVVQRHRQLHPRPTFVVEEETPVQDNINASPMACVACF
;
A
#
# COMPACT_ATOMS: atom_id res chain seq x y z
N MET A 1 47.35 24.68 3.84
CA MET A 1 46.88 23.92 2.67
C MET A 1 45.77 23.01 3.17
N GLY A 2 44.52 23.47 3.05
CA GLY A 2 43.35 22.76 3.56
C GLY A 2 42.80 21.80 2.52
N ALA A 3 42.62 20.55 2.90
CA ALA A 3 41.87 19.57 2.12
C ALA A 3 40.37 19.83 2.36
N THR A 4 39.64 20.16 1.30
CA THR A 4 38.18 20.27 1.35
C THR A 4 37.59 18.90 1.00
N GLU A 5 37.08 18.21 2.01
CA GLU A 5 36.17 17.08 1.86
C GLU A 5 34.89 17.55 1.15
N SER A 6 34.63 17.00 -0.03
CA SER A 6 33.37 17.21 -0.73
C SER A 6 32.42 16.10 -0.29
N LYS A 7 31.49 16.48 0.59
CA LYS A 7 30.40 15.66 1.09
C LYS A 7 29.34 15.59 -0.01
N GLU A 8 29.24 14.46 -0.70
CA GLU A 8 28.18 14.22 -1.68
C GLU A 8 26.84 14.09 -0.94
N GLU A 9 25.93 14.99 -1.30
CA GLU A 9 24.59 15.12 -0.78
C GLU A 9 23.69 14.15 -1.58
N ILE A 10 23.33 13.02 -0.97
CA ILE A 10 22.44 12.04 -1.59
C ILE A 10 21.01 12.53 -1.41
N VAL A 11 20.45 13.13 -2.47
CA VAL A 11 19.02 13.44 -2.57
C VAL A 11 18.28 12.13 -2.83
N ALA A 12 17.55 11.66 -1.83
CA ALA A 12 16.66 10.50 -1.94
C ALA A 12 15.44 10.88 -2.80
N GLU A 13 15.58 10.72 -4.11
CA GLU A 13 14.46 10.73 -5.03
C GLU A 13 13.69 9.40 -4.89
N ASN A 14 12.40 9.49 -4.54
CA ASN A 14 11.47 8.36 -4.53
C ASN A 14 11.19 7.92 -5.97
N THR A 15 12.18 7.31 -6.62
CA THR A 15 11.98 6.55 -7.85
C THR A 15 11.47 5.17 -7.47
N GLU A 16 10.22 4.88 -7.85
CA GLU A 16 9.70 3.51 -7.85
C GLU A 16 10.74 2.59 -8.52
N PRO A 17 11.06 1.41 -7.95
CA PRO A 17 12.08 0.53 -8.51
C PRO A 17 11.66 0.11 -9.92
N LYS A 18 12.27 0.74 -10.91
CA LYS A 18 12.04 0.45 -12.32
C LYS A 18 12.60 -0.94 -12.59
N PHE A 19 11.76 -1.84 -13.08
CA PHE A 19 12.20 -3.17 -13.48
C PHE A 19 13.14 -3.04 -14.68
N GLU A 20 14.44 -3.22 -14.43
CA GLU A 20 15.47 -3.31 -15.47
C GLU A 20 15.75 -4.78 -15.77
N PRO A 21 15.34 -5.29 -16.96
CA PRO A 21 15.49 -6.71 -17.27
C PRO A 21 16.97 -7.08 -17.41
N PRO A 22 17.49 -8.07 -16.66
CA PRO A 22 18.89 -8.49 -16.72
C PRO A 22 19.24 -9.09 -18.07
N GLU A 23 20.49 -8.98 -18.51
CA GLU A 23 20.93 -9.44 -19.86
C GLU A 23 20.72 -10.95 -20.07
N ASN A 24 20.74 -11.76 -19.01
CA ASN A 24 20.49 -13.19 -19.07
C ASN A 24 18.99 -13.53 -19.00
N ASP A 25 18.49 -14.29 -19.99
CA ASP A 25 17.07 -14.67 -20.08
C ASP A 25 16.60 -15.54 -18.91
N TYR A 26 17.42 -16.46 -18.41
CA TYR A 26 17.07 -17.26 -17.24
C TYR A 26 16.88 -16.40 -16.01
N GLN A 27 17.82 -15.48 -15.80
CA GLN A 27 17.76 -14.57 -14.67
C GLN A 27 16.53 -13.67 -14.79
N LEU A 28 16.25 -13.16 -15.99
CA LEU A 28 15.08 -12.35 -16.30
C LEU A 28 13.78 -13.07 -15.91
N VAL A 29 13.60 -14.31 -16.39
CA VAL A 29 12.39 -15.08 -16.12
C VAL A 29 12.31 -15.46 -14.64
N PHE A 30 13.41 -15.90 -14.04
CA PHE A 30 13.42 -16.31 -12.64
C PHE A 30 13.10 -15.14 -11.70
N GLU A 31 13.72 -13.97 -11.89
CA GLU A 31 13.48 -12.77 -11.07
C GLU A 31 12.07 -12.23 -11.26
N ALA A 32 11.57 -12.16 -12.50
CA ALA A 32 10.21 -11.73 -12.80
C ALA A 32 9.17 -12.61 -12.09
N ILE A 33 9.34 -13.93 -12.14
CA ILE A 33 8.43 -14.88 -11.51
C ILE A 33 8.50 -14.79 -9.99
N LYS A 34 9.71 -14.66 -9.42
CA LYS A 34 9.89 -14.47 -7.98
C LYS A 34 9.24 -13.18 -7.48
N ALA A 35 9.27 -12.11 -8.27
CA ALA A 35 8.57 -10.87 -7.94
C ALA A 35 7.05 -11.05 -7.90
N LEU A 36 6.46 -11.83 -8.82
CA LEU A 36 5.03 -12.16 -8.80
C LEU A 36 4.67 -13.04 -7.60
N GLU A 37 5.47 -14.07 -7.33
CA GLU A 37 5.28 -14.94 -6.16
C GLU A 37 5.28 -14.12 -4.86
N TYR A 38 6.24 -13.21 -4.70
CA TYR A 38 6.28 -12.31 -3.55
C TYR A 38 5.03 -11.43 -3.46
N THR A 39 4.58 -10.87 -4.58
CA THR A 39 3.40 -9.99 -4.62
C THR A 39 2.12 -10.74 -4.24
N LEU A 40 1.95 -11.97 -4.73
CA LEU A 40 0.82 -12.84 -4.41
C LEU A 40 0.84 -13.24 -2.92
N MET A 41 2.00 -13.63 -2.40
CA MET A 41 2.15 -13.99 -0.99
C MET A 41 1.82 -12.80 -0.07
N ALA A 42 2.31 -11.60 -0.40
CA ALA A 42 2.13 -10.41 0.42
C ALA A 42 0.68 -9.85 0.38
N SER A 43 0.02 -9.90 -0.78
CA SER A 43 -1.27 -9.21 -0.96
C SER A 43 -2.48 -10.14 -0.99
N PHE A 44 -2.29 -11.43 -1.27
CA PHE A 44 -3.36 -12.41 -1.44
C PHE A 44 -3.23 -13.61 -0.48
N GLU A 45 -2.26 -13.56 0.44
CA GLU A 45 -1.98 -14.62 1.43
C GLU A 45 -1.80 -16.00 0.79
N SER A 46 -1.31 -16.04 -0.45
CA SER A 46 -1.11 -17.30 -1.17
C SER A 46 0.04 -18.09 -0.56
N SER A 47 -0.03 -19.42 -0.66
CA SER A 47 1.01 -20.35 -0.21
C SER A 47 1.40 -21.35 -1.31
N GLY A 48 2.67 -21.70 -1.41
CA GLY A 48 3.15 -22.64 -2.41
C GLY A 48 4.62 -22.43 -2.74
N ASP A 49 5.23 -23.42 -3.37
CA ASP A 49 6.66 -23.41 -3.70
C ASP A 49 6.92 -22.85 -5.10
N CYS A 50 5.88 -22.81 -5.95
CA CYS A 50 5.93 -22.26 -7.29
C CYS A 50 4.72 -21.39 -7.62
N LEU A 51 4.88 -20.49 -8.60
CA LEU A 51 3.82 -19.60 -9.06
C LEU A 51 2.50 -20.33 -9.42
N HIS A 52 2.55 -21.54 -10.00
CA HIS A 52 1.33 -22.32 -10.28
C HIS A 52 0.54 -22.68 -9.01
N GLU A 53 1.24 -23.07 -7.95
CA GLU A 53 0.63 -23.40 -6.67
C GLU A 53 0.10 -22.13 -5.98
N MET A 54 0.87 -21.05 -5.98
CA MET A 54 0.44 -19.78 -5.37
C MET A 54 -0.84 -19.24 -6.00
N ILE A 55 -0.97 -19.32 -7.33
CA ILE A 55 -2.22 -18.91 -8.02
C ILE A 55 -3.41 -19.78 -7.58
N ALA A 56 -3.18 -21.06 -7.26
CA ALA A 56 -4.26 -21.97 -6.87
C ALA A 56 -4.68 -21.77 -5.40
N THR A 57 -3.79 -21.29 -4.54
CA THR A 57 -4.01 -21.13 -3.09
C THR A 57 -4.36 -19.71 -2.66
N THR A 58 -4.49 -18.77 -3.60
CA THR A 58 -4.91 -17.39 -3.29
C THR A 58 -6.23 -17.37 -2.54
N ASN A 59 -6.28 -16.67 -1.40
CA ASN A 59 -7.46 -16.57 -0.55
C ASN A 59 -8.60 -15.76 -1.24
N ARG A 60 -8.23 -14.74 -2.02
CA ARG A 60 -9.18 -13.91 -2.79
C ARG A 60 -9.26 -14.35 -4.25
N LYS A 61 -10.43 -14.11 -4.86
CA LYS A 61 -10.68 -14.44 -6.27
C LYS A 61 -9.95 -13.46 -7.18
N LEU A 62 -8.94 -13.96 -7.89
CA LEU A 62 -8.33 -13.25 -9.01
C LEU A 62 -9.20 -13.40 -10.26
N PRO A 63 -9.18 -12.41 -11.17
CA PRO A 63 -9.91 -12.51 -12.42
C PRO A 63 -9.28 -13.59 -13.33
N MET A 64 -10.13 -14.32 -14.06
CA MET A 64 -9.72 -15.53 -14.79
C MET A 64 -8.71 -15.28 -15.90
N ASP A 65 -8.80 -14.12 -16.55
CA ASP A 65 -7.83 -13.66 -17.56
C ASP A 65 -6.42 -13.52 -16.97
N LEU A 66 -6.31 -12.89 -15.79
CA LEU A 66 -5.04 -12.72 -15.09
C LEU A 66 -4.45 -14.06 -14.65
N ILE A 67 -5.30 -15.00 -14.17
CA ILE A 67 -4.89 -16.36 -13.82
C ILE A 67 -4.28 -17.07 -15.04
N VAL A 68 -4.92 -16.97 -16.21
CA VAL A 68 -4.42 -17.58 -17.45
C VAL A 68 -3.07 -16.99 -17.85
N ASP A 69 -2.93 -15.66 -17.80
CA ASP A 69 -1.68 -14.99 -18.14
C ASP A 69 -0.54 -15.37 -17.17
N MET A 70 -0.79 -15.39 -15.86
CA MET A 70 0.19 -15.81 -14.86
C MET A 70 0.58 -17.28 -15.01
N ARG A 71 -0.37 -18.17 -15.32
CA ARG A 71 -0.08 -19.58 -15.59
C ARG A 71 0.82 -19.77 -16.80
N ALA A 72 0.63 -18.95 -17.85
CA ALA A 72 1.50 -19.00 -19.01
C ALA A 72 2.94 -18.56 -18.69
N LEU A 73 3.12 -17.52 -17.86
CA LEU A 73 4.44 -17.11 -17.37
C LEU A 73 5.12 -18.23 -16.55
N ALA A 74 4.37 -18.90 -15.68
CA ALA A 74 4.86 -20.05 -14.93
C ALA A 74 5.25 -21.24 -15.84
N THR A 75 4.52 -21.46 -16.93
CA THR A 75 4.89 -22.46 -17.95
C THR A 75 6.23 -22.08 -18.59
N THR A 76 6.44 -20.83 -18.98
CA THR A 76 7.73 -20.36 -19.53
C THR A 76 8.88 -20.63 -18.55
N ARG A 77 8.70 -20.29 -17.27
CA ARG A 77 9.70 -20.57 -16.22
C ARG A 77 9.99 -22.06 -16.07
N ASN A 78 8.96 -22.90 -16.13
CA ASN A 78 9.12 -24.34 -15.99
C ASN A 78 9.83 -24.96 -17.19
N ASN A 79 9.55 -24.48 -18.40
CA ASN A 79 10.25 -24.93 -19.60
C ASN A 79 11.73 -24.59 -19.51
N MET A 80 12.07 -23.34 -19.18
CA MET A 80 13.47 -22.93 -18.99
C MET A 80 14.15 -23.76 -17.90
N ALA A 81 13.53 -23.94 -16.74
CA ALA A 81 14.15 -24.65 -15.61
C ALA A 81 14.40 -26.15 -15.87
N HIS A 82 13.66 -26.81 -16.77
CA HIS A 82 13.73 -28.26 -16.96
C HIS A 82 14.26 -28.70 -18.32
N GLU A 83 14.18 -27.89 -19.37
CA GLU A 83 14.68 -28.25 -20.69
C GLU A 83 16.18 -27.96 -20.80
N TYR A 84 16.99 -29.02 -20.83
CA TYR A 84 18.46 -28.97 -20.89
C TYR A 84 19.05 -28.22 -22.10
N SER A 85 18.22 -27.85 -23.08
CA SER A 85 18.60 -27.15 -24.32
C SER A 85 17.94 -25.78 -24.47
N CYS A 86 17.16 -25.32 -23.49
CA CYS A 86 16.42 -24.07 -23.56
C CYS A 86 17.23 -22.92 -22.95
N ASP A 87 18.38 -22.62 -23.54
CA ASP A 87 19.30 -21.60 -23.02
C ASP A 87 18.86 -20.15 -23.30
N LYS A 88 17.80 -19.98 -24.09
CA LYS A 88 17.35 -18.67 -24.57
C LYS A 88 15.85 -18.62 -24.70
N LEU A 89 15.27 -17.47 -24.37
CA LEU A 89 13.87 -17.19 -24.67
C LEU A 89 13.66 -17.08 -26.19
N GLU A 90 12.60 -17.71 -26.71
CA GLU A 90 12.24 -17.56 -28.12
C GLU A 90 11.91 -16.11 -28.46
N ASP A 91 11.09 -15.47 -27.63
CA ASP A 91 10.75 -14.05 -27.73
C ASP A 91 10.85 -13.37 -26.36
N ARG A 92 11.98 -12.68 -26.16
CA ARG A 92 12.29 -11.95 -24.94
C ARG A 92 11.37 -10.73 -24.76
N GLU A 93 11.03 -10.04 -25.85
CA GLU A 93 10.24 -8.82 -25.78
C GLU A 93 8.79 -9.14 -25.41
N ASP A 94 8.22 -10.19 -26.00
CA ASP A 94 6.88 -10.68 -25.66
C ASP A 94 6.78 -11.08 -24.17
N PHE A 95 7.79 -11.77 -23.64
CA PHE A 95 7.81 -12.11 -22.22
C PHE A 95 7.82 -10.86 -21.32
N ILE A 96 8.65 -9.87 -21.64
CA ILE A 96 8.73 -8.62 -20.86
C ILE A 96 7.40 -7.86 -20.93
N GLU A 97 6.79 -7.77 -22.11
CA GLU A 97 5.50 -7.11 -22.29
C GLU A 97 4.40 -7.82 -21.50
N LYS A 98 4.33 -9.15 -21.62
CA LYS A 98 3.38 -9.98 -20.89
C LYS A 98 3.56 -9.86 -19.38
N TYR A 99 4.79 -9.90 -18.90
CA TYR A 99 5.11 -9.69 -17.50
C TYR A 99 4.65 -8.32 -16.99
N LYS A 100 4.92 -7.25 -17.75
CA LYS A 100 4.48 -5.89 -17.41
C LYS A 100 2.97 -5.80 -17.35
N ARG A 101 2.27 -6.34 -18.36
CA ARG A 101 0.80 -6.38 -18.41
C ARG A 101 0.21 -7.07 -17.19
N VAL A 102 0.72 -8.25 -16.86
CA VAL A 102 0.30 -9.02 -15.67
C VAL A 102 0.56 -8.24 -14.39
N THR A 103 1.74 -7.65 -14.24
CA THR A 103 2.13 -6.90 -13.04
C THR A 103 1.25 -5.67 -12.86
N THR A 104 1.01 -4.89 -13.91
CA THR A 104 0.09 -3.74 -13.87
C THR A 104 -1.30 -4.19 -13.45
N ARG A 105 -1.83 -5.25 -14.08
CA ARG A 105 -3.16 -5.75 -13.79
C ARG A 105 -3.28 -6.29 -12.36
N LEU A 106 -2.27 -7.01 -11.87
CA LEU A 106 -2.22 -7.50 -10.50
C LEU A 106 -2.22 -6.33 -9.50
N ASN A 107 -1.45 -5.28 -9.78
CA ASN A 107 -1.42 -4.07 -8.94
C ASN A 107 -2.76 -3.33 -8.90
N GLU A 108 -3.51 -3.30 -10.01
CA GLU A 108 -4.87 -2.77 -10.03
C GLU A 108 -5.81 -3.55 -9.09
N GLU A 109 -5.73 -4.89 -9.11
CA GLU A 109 -6.53 -5.73 -8.21
C GLU A 109 -6.12 -5.56 -6.74
N ILE A 110 -4.84 -5.36 -6.46
CA ILE A 110 -4.37 -5.03 -5.10
C ILE A 110 -4.93 -3.70 -4.63
N LYS A 111 -4.94 -2.68 -5.48
CA LYS A 111 -5.51 -1.36 -5.15
C LYS A 111 -7.01 -1.47 -4.88
N ARG A 112 -7.74 -2.15 -5.76
CA ARG A 112 -9.19 -2.40 -5.60
C ARG A 112 -9.49 -3.09 -4.27
N ASN A 113 -8.74 -4.14 -3.94
CA ASN A 113 -8.92 -4.87 -2.67
C ASN A 113 -8.68 -3.98 -1.44
N LYS A 114 -7.67 -3.11 -1.48
CA LYS A 114 -7.38 -2.18 -0.39
C LYS A 114 -8.51 -1.15 -0.21
N GLU A 115 -9.01 -0.61 -1.31
CA GLU A 115 -10.14 0.35 -1.29
C GLU A 115 -11.41 -0.30 -0.73
N GLU A 116 -11.70 -1.56 -1.10
CA GLU A 116 -12.83 -2.33 -0.55
C GLU A 116 -12.68 -2.55 0.96
N ASP A 117 -11.48 -2.91 1.42
CA ASP A 117 -11.20 -3.13 2.84
C ASP A 117 -11.33 -1.82 3.64
N GLU A 118 -10.85 -0.69 3.10
CA GLU A 118 -10.99 0.64 3.72
C GLU A 118 -12.45 1.09 3.79
N GLN A 119 -13.22 0.87 2.72
CA GLN A 119 -14.65 1.16 2.71
C GLN A 119 -15.39 0.36 3.77
N PHE A 120 -15.13 -0.95 3.83
CA PHE A 120 -15.71 -1.83 4.84
C PHE A 120 -15.38 -1.38 6.27
N TYR A 121 -14.11 -1.08 6.55
CA TYR A 121 -13.69 -0.58 7.87
C TYR A 121 -14.39 0.73 8.24
N SER A 122 -14.48 1.66 7.29
CA SER A 122 -15.15 2.95 7.50
C SER A 122 -16.63 2.77 7.83
N GLU A 123 -17.32 1.86 7.16
CA GLU A 123 -18.74 1.55 7.40
C GLU A 123 -18.94 0.93 8.79
N VAL A 124 -18.10 -0.04 9.17
CA VAL A 124 -18.14 -0.68 10.50
C VAL A 124 -17.92 0.35 11.61
N VAL A 125 -16.96 1.25 11.45
CA VAL A 125 -16.68 2.32 12.43
C VAL A 125 -17.85 3.29 12.53
N GLN A 126 -18.45 3.70 11.39
CA GLN A 126 -19.63 4.57 11.39
C GLN A 126 -20.80 3.93 12.12
N ARG A 127 -21.07 2.65 11.83
CA ARG A 127 -22.13 1.88 12.49
C ARG A 127 -21.88 1.73 14.00
N HIS A 128 -20.63 1.46 14.40
CA HIS A 128 -20.27 1.38 15.82
C HIS A 128 -20.47 2.72 16.54
N ARG A 129 -20.12 3.85 15.91
CA ARG A 129 -20.36 5.19 16.48
C ARG A 129 -21.86 5.51 16.63
N GLN A 130 -22.69 5.03 15.72
CA GLN A 130 -24.15 5.20 15.82
C GLN A 130 -24.74 4.40 16.99
N LEU A 131 -24.25 3.19 17.24
CA LEU A 131 -24.70 2.35 18.35
C LEU A 131 -24.15 2.80 19.72
N HIS A 132 -22.93 3.36 19.72
CA HIS A 132 -22.24 3.83 20.91
C HIS A 132 -21.80 5.29 20.71
N PRO A 133 -22.74 6.25 20.76
CA PRO A 133 -22.39 7.65 20.66
C PRO A 133 -21.47 8.02 21.81
N ARG A 134 -20.39 8.77 21.53
CA ARG A 134 -19.53 9.30 22.58
C ARG A 134 -20.41 10.16 23.51
N PRO A 135 -20.24 10.04 24.84
CA PRO A 135 -20.88 10.97 25.75
C PRO A 135 -20.43 12.38 25.36
N THR A 136 -21.38 13.21 24.94
CA THR A 136 -21.15 14.63 24.70
C THR A 136 -20.85 15.25 26.05
N PHE A 137 -19.58 15.61 26.28
CA PHE A 137 -19.26 16.56 27.33
C PHE A 137 -19.84 17.90 26.88
N VAL A 138 -20.95 18.28 27.51
CA VAL A 138 -21.42 19.65 27.43
C VAL A 138 -20.33 20.48 28.10
N VAL A 139 -19.55 21.19 27.30
CA VAL A 139 -18.75 22.29 27.83
C VAL A 139 -19.77 23.36 28.18
N GLU A 140 -20.18 23.42 29.44
CA GLU A 140 -20.97 24.52 29.95
C GLU A 140 -20.14 25.78 29.70
N GLU A 141 -20.61 26.66 28.81
CA GLU A 141 -20.02 27.97 28.62
C GLU A 141 -20.04 28.67 29.99
N GLU A 142 -18.87 28.95 30.55
CA GLU A 142 -18.74 29.69 31.79
C GLU A 142 -19.46 31.03 31.61
N THR A 143 -20.58 31.20 32.34
CA THR A 143 -21.34 32.44 32.31
C THR A 143 -20.41 33.59 32.72
N PRO A 144 -20.36 34.71 31.97
CA PRO A 144 -19.54 35.84 32.35
C PRO A 144 -19.99 36.39 33.70
N VAL A 145 -19.09 36.33 34.68
CA VAL A 145 -19.25 36.91 36.01
C VAL A 145 -19.51 38.41 35.84
N GLN A 146 -20.73 38.86 36.15
CA GLN A 146 -21.04 40.28 36.23
C GLN A 146 -20.52 40.83 37.57
N ASP A 147 -19.33 41.43 37.55
CA ASP A 147 -18.83 42.26 38.66
C ASP A 147 -19.67 43.55 38.76
N ASN A 148 -20.79 43.47 39.47
CA ASN A 148 -21.54 44.64 39.93
C ASN A 148 -20.86 45.24 41.17
N ILE A 149 -19.78 46.00 40.95
CA ILE A 149 -19.23 46.90 41.97
C ILE A 149 -19.84 48.28 41.72
N ASN A 150 -21.06 48.50 42.20
CA ASN A 150 -21.64 49.83 42.22
C ASN A 150 -21.45 50.47 43.61
N ALA A 151 -20.85 51.65 43.57
CA ALA A 151 -20.28 52.38 44.68
C ALA A 151 -21.32 52.89 45.68
N SER A 152 -20.98 52.83 46.97
CA SER A 152 -21.68 53.57 48.03
C SER A 152 -20.77 54.71 48.50
N PRO A 153 -21.06 55.99 48.18
CA PRO A 153 -20.32 57.11 48.73
C PRO A 153 -20.82 57.44 50.15
N MET A 154 -19.95 57.22 51.15
CA MET A 154 -20.10 57.80 52.48
C MET A 154 -20.09 59.33 52.40
N ALA A 155 -21.23 59.96 52.69
CA ALA A 155 -21.30 61.36 53.07
C ALA A 155 -21.66 61.44 54.57
N CYS A 156 -20.66 61.77 55.41
CA CYS A 156 -20.86 62.09 56.81
C CYS A 156 -21.65 63.40 56.94
N VAL A 157 -22.78 63.31 57.64
CA VAL A 157 -23.59 64.45 58.07
C VAL A 157 -22.88 65.16 59.22
N ALA A 158 -22.62 66.46 59.07
CA ALA A 158 -22.22 67.34 60.15
C ALA A 158 -23.42 67.64 61.06
N CYS A 159 -23.26 67.44 62.37
CA CYS A 159 -24.17 67.96 63.39
C CYS A 159 -23.42 68.93 64.30
N PHE A 160 -24.15 69.99 64.64
CA PHE A 160 -23.83 71.15 65.47
C PHE A 160 -23.34 70.81 66.88
#